data_AF-A0A811P7U7-F1
#
_entry.id   AF-A0A811P7U7-F1
#
_cell.length_a   1.000
_cell.length_b   1.000
_cell.length_c   1.000
_cell.angle_alpha   90.00
_cell.angle_beta   90.00
_cell.angle_gamma   90.00
#
_symmetry.space_group_name_H-M   'P 1'
#
loop_
_entity.id
_entity.type
_entity.pdbx_description
1 polymer ?
#
loop_
_entity_poly.entity_id
_entity_poly.type
_entity_poly.pdbx_seq_one_letter_code
_entity_poly.pdbx_strand_id
1 'polypeptide(L)'
;MDPNRAIDSIWQATINLLHATRWVVDHILSLGFSKSLSEWIGSNLKKDNDHVTWAFDLQAAIDMFSSYRERDYWALLERPPKELEIAIVQAERSDRWVPDDVQRLKALARRESKPDVGKVSLHVLPNSGHWVHVDNPKGLLEIMVPNFLSAVQN
;
A
#
# COMPACT_ATOMS: atom_id res chain seq x y z
N MET A 1 -36.86 27.62 6.52
CA MET A 1 -36.03 26.62 7.24
C MET A 1 -35.58 27.24 8.54
N ASP A 2 -35.72 26.53 9.65
CA ASP A 2 -35.19 26.97 10.96
C ASP A 2 -33.68 26.63 11.02
N PRO A 3 -32.78 27.62 11.11
CA PRO A 3 -31.34 27.39 11.19
C PRO A 3 -30.91 26.47 12.33
N ASN A 4 -31.66 26.45 13.43
CA ASN A 4 -31.33 25.66 14.61
C ASN A 4 -31.48 24.15 14.35
N ARG A 5 -32.49 23.74 13.56
CA ARG A 5 -32.68 22.33 13.18
C ARG A 5 -31.53 21.77 12.32
N ALA A 6 -30.93 22.61 11.48
CA ALA A 6 -29.78 22.21 10.67
C ALA A 6 -28.54 21.99 11.55
N ILE A 7 -28.31 22.87 12.53
CA ILE A 7 -27.20 22.74 13.49
C ILE A 7 -27.36 21.48 14.35
N ASP A 8 -28.57 21.21 14.86
CA ASP A 8 -28.84 20.01 15.67
C ASP A 8 -28.60 18.71 14.88
N SER A 9 -29.04 18.65 13.61
CA SER A 9 -28.82 17.49 12.74
C SER A 9 -27.34 17.27 12.42
N ILE A 10 -26.59 18.35 12.19
CA ILE A 10 -25.13 18.28 11.98
C ILE A 10 -24.44 17.78 13.25
N TRP A 11 -24.82 18.31 14.42
CA TRP A 11 -24.25 17.95 15.71
C TRP A 11 -24.53 16.50 16.07
N GLN A 12 -25.78 16.04 15.99
CA GLN A 12 -26.15 14.65 16.30
C GLN A 12 -25.42 13.65 15.42
N ALA A 13 -25.28 13.96 14.13
CA ALA A 13 -24.58 13.06 13.25
C ALA A 13 -23.06 13.09 13.44
N THR A 14 -22.50 14.25 13.80
CA THR A 14 -21.09 14.36 14.20
C THR A 14 -20.82 13.54 15.46
N ILE A 15 -21.71 13.59 16.44
CA ILE A 15 -21.65 12.75 17.66
C ILE A 15 -21.72 11.26 17.29
N ASN A 16 -22.66 10.86 16.45
CA ASN A 16 -22.81 9.45 16.05
C ASN A 16 -21.57 8.93 15.35
N LEU A 17 -20.98 9.72 14.44
CA LEU A 17 -19.73 9.36 13.77
C LEU A 17 -18.58 9.24 14.78
N LEU A 18 -18.43 10.22 15.69
CA LEU A 18 -17.39 10.18 16.72
C LEU A 18 -17.51 8.95 17.64
N HIS A 19 -18.74 8.60 18.05
CA HIS A 19 -19.00 7.44 18.88
C HIS A 19 -18.69 6.14 18.13
N ALA A 20 -19.12 6.02 16.88
CA ALA A 20 -18.82 4.86 16.04
C ALA A 20 -17.32 4.70 15.79
N THR A 21 -16.61 5.79 15.46
CA THR A 21 -15.16 5.80 15.29
C THR A 21 -14.46 5.38 16.57
N ARG A 22 -14.83 5.93 17.73
CA ARG A 22 -14.25 5.54 19.02
C ARG A 22 -14.47 4.06 19.30
N TRP A 23 -15.69 3.57 19.11
CA TRP A 23 -16.01 2.17 19.32
C TRP A 23 -15.17 1.24 18.43
N VAL A 24 -15.01 1.57 17.14
CA VAL A 24 -14.17 0.79 16.21
C VAL A 24 -12.71 0.80 16.65
N VAL A 25 -12.16 1.96 17.02
CA VAL A 25 -10.78 2.09 17.51
C VAL A 25 -10.57 1.24 18.76
N ASP A 26 -11.45 1.35 19.75
CA ASP A 26 -11.36 0.59 21.01
C ASP A 26 -11.50 -0.91 20.77
N HIS A 27 -12.39 -1.33 19.87
CA HIS A 27 -12.57 -2.73 19.52
C HIS A 27 -11.30 -3.31 18.86
N ILE A 28 -10.73 -2.63 17.88
CA ILE A 28 -9.53 -3.10 17.18
C ILE A 28 -8.32 -3.13 18.12
N LEU A 29 -8.20 -2.16 19.02
CA LEU A 29 -7.22 -2.18 20.10
C LEU A 29 -7.40 -3.42 21.01
N SER A 30 -8.63 -3.77 21.36
CA SER A 30 -8.93 -4.95 22.19
C SER A 30 -8.56 -6.28 21.52
N LEU A 31 -8.47 -6.29 20.18
CA LEU A 31 -7.99 -7.44 19.40
C LEU A 31 -6.45 -7.51 19.33
N GLY A 32 -5.73 -6.58 19.97
CA GLY A 32 -4.27 -6.58 20.08
C GLY A 32 -3.54 -5.82 18.97
N PHE A 33 -4.25 -5.09 18.12
CA PHE A 33 -3.63 -4.27 17.07
C PHE A 33 -3.05 -2.96 17.63
N SER A 34 -2.13 -2.34 16.88
CA SER A 34 -1.51 -1.08 17.30
C SER A 34 -2.52 0.07 17.30
N LYS A 35 -2.25 1.08 18.13
CA LYS A 35 -3.03 2.32 18.16
C LYS A 35 -3.09 3.01 16.80
N SER A 36 -1.95 3.14 16.13
CA SER A 36 -1.88 3.77 14.81
C SER A 36 -2.73 3.07 13.76
N LEU A 37 -2.72 1.73 13.74
CA LEU A 37 -3.57 0.94 12.84
C LEU A 37 -5.05 1.11 13.18
N SER A 38 -5.39 1.06 14.47
CA SER A 38 -6.76 1.19 14.95
C SER A 38 -7.36 2.55 14.58
N GLU A 39 -6.61 3.63 14.80
CA GLU A 39 -6.98 5.00 14.43
C GLU A 39 -7.13 5.16 12.92
N TRP A 40 -6.22 4.58 12.14
CA TRP A 40 -6.32 4.59 10.68
C TRP A 40 -7.58 3.87 10.19
N ILE A 41 -7.91 2.68 10.72
CA ILE A 41 -9.16 1.98 10.36
C ILE A 41 -10.38 2.84 10.76
N GLY A 42 -10.39 3.40 11.97
CA GLY A 42 -11.47 4.26 12.44
C GLY A 42 -11.70 5.51 11.59
N SER A 43 -10.65 6.07 10.97
CA SER A 43 -10.74 7.23 10.07
C SER A 43 -11.44 6.92 8.73
N ASN A 44 -11.64 5.65 8.40
CA ASN A 44 -12.33 5.22 7.20
C ASN A 44 -13.85 5.10 7.38
N LEU A 45 -14.40 5.53 8.52
CA LEU A 45 -15.85 5.68 8.68
C LEU A 45 -16.32 7.03 8.13
N LYS A 46 -17.48 7.02 7.50
CA LYS A 46 -18.16 8.24 7.02
C LYS A 46 -19.61 8.24 7.45
N LYS A 47 -20.18 9.44 7.55
CA LYS A 47 -21.62 9.63 7.64
C LYS A 47 -22.22 9.41 6.25
N ASP A 48 -23.27 8.59 6.18
CA ASP A 48 -24.13 8.42 5.02
C ASP A 48 -25.58 8.60 5.46
N ASN A 49 -26.17 9.77 5.16
CA ASN A 49 -27.43 10.22 5.72
C ASN A 49 -27.45 10.08 7.25
N ASP A 50 -28.39 9.33 7.82
CA ASP A 50 -28.51 9.13 9.28
C ASP A 50 -27.71 7.92 9.79
N HIS A 51 -26.92 7.28 8.94
CA HIS A 51 -26.12 6.11 9.26
C HIS A 51 -24.61 6.39 9.19
N VAL A 52 -23.84 5.56 9.87
CA VAL A 52 -22.38 5.52 9.74
C VAL A 52 -22.03 4.29 8.92
N THR A 53 -21.22 4.46 7.89
CA THR A 53 -20.80 3.39 6.99
C THR A 53 -19.30 3.50 6.68
N TRP A 54 -18.74 2.47 6.04
CA TRP A 54 -17.36 2.48 5.59
C TRP A 54 -17.19 3.37 4.35
N ALA A 55 -16.05 4.06 4.27
CA ALA A 55 -15.68 4.87 3.12
C ALA A 55 -15.42 4.03 1.86
N PHE A 56 -15.18 2.73 2.04
CA PHE A 56 -14.93 1.75 0.98
C PHE A 56 -15.71 0.45 1.25
N ASP A 57 -15.81 -0.39 0.22
CA ASP A 57 -16.43 -1.71 0.33
C ASP A 57 -15.49 -2.68 1.06
N LEU A 58 -15.89 -3.13 2.25
CA LEU A 58 -15.11 -4.07 3.06
C LEU A 58 -14.91 -5.42 2.37
N GLN A 59 -15.93 -5.94 1.68
CA GLN A 59 -15.83 -7.23 1.01
C GLN A 59 -14.84 -7.14 -0.15
N ALA A 60 -14.90 -6.06 -0.93
CA ALA A 60 -13.93 -5.82 -1.98
C ALA A 60 -12.49 -5.71 -1.43
N ALA A 61 -12.31 -5.06 -0.28
CA ALA A 61 -10.99 -4.98 0.38
C ALA A 61 -10.48 -6.36 0.83
N ILE A 62 -11.36 -7.21 1.38
CA ILE A 62 -11.04 -8.60 1.76
C ILE A 62 -10.66 -9.42 0.52
N ASP A 63 -11.43 -9.28 -0.57
CA ASP A 63 -11.20 -10.00 -1.82
C ASP A 63 -9.87 -9.56 -2.46
N MET A 64 -9.57 -8.26 -2.47
CA MET A 64 -8.29 -7.71 -2.94
C MET A 64 -7.12 -8.21 -2.10
N PHE A 65 -7.27 -8.25 -0.76
CA PHE A 65 -6.23 -8.75 0.13
C PHE A 65 -5.97 -10.25 -0.06
N SER A 66 -7.04 -11.04 -0.18
CA SER A 66 -6.94 -12.48 -0.45
C SER A 66 -6.29 -12.73 -1.80
N SER A 67 -6.72 -11.98 -2.83
CA SER A 67 -6.07 -11.94 -4.14
C SER A 67 -4.57 -11.72 -4.05
N TYR A 68 -4.15 -10.69 -3.31
CA TYR A 68 -2.73 -10.36 -3.14
C TYR A 68 -1.96 -11.51 -2.47
N ARG A 69 -2.52 -12.14 -1.44
CA ARG A 69 -1.86 -13.23 -0.71
C ARG A 69 -1.69 -14.51 -1.51
N GLU A 70 -2.62 -14.80 -2.42
CA GLU A 70 -2.62 -16.04 -3.20
C GLU A 70 -1.79 -15.94 -4.48
N ARG A 71 -1.39 -14.73 -4.89
CA ARG A 71 -0.62 -14.51 -6.12
C ARG A 71 0.86 -14.80 -5.91
N ASP A 72 1.39 -15.66 -6.77
CA ASP A 72 2.82 -15.88 -6.95
C ASP A 72 3.24 -15.37 -8.34
N TYR A 73 4.15 -14.40 -8.37
CA TYR A 73 4.71 -13.82 -9.59
C TYR A 73 6.17 -14.17 -9.83
N TRP A 74 6.73 -15.16 -9.13
CA TRP A 74 8.12 -15.56 -9.32
C TRP A 74 8.42 -15.98 -10.75
N ALA A 75 7.52 -16.73 -11.39
CA ALA A 75 7.69 -17.13 -12.79
C ALA A 75 7.85 -15.91 -13.73
N LEU A 76 7.13 -14.82 -13.46
CA LEU A 76 7.27 -13.56 -14.19
C LEU A 76 8.63 -12.91 -13.95
N LEU A 77 9.11 -12.89 -12.70
CA LEU A 77 10.42 -12.30 -12.36
C LEU A 77 11.59 -13.13 -12.89
N GLU A 78 11.46 -14.45 -12.94
CA GLU A 78 12.52 -15.36 -13.42
C GLU A 78 12.64 -15.37 -14.95
N ARG A 79 11.51 -15.11 -15.62
CA ARG A 79 11.45 -15.07 -17.08
C ARG A 79 10.50 -13.98 -17.57
N PRO A 80 10.84 -12.69 -17.37
CA PRO A 80 10.02 -11.60 -17.87
C PRO A 80 9.89 -11.70 -19.40
N PRO A 81 8.73 -11.37 -19.98
CA PRO A 81 8.59 -11.25 -21.43
C PRO A 81 9.69 -10.39 -22.04
N LYS A 82 10.05 -10.69 -23.28
CA LYS A 82 10.99 -9.88 -24.05
C LYS A 82 10.54 -8.41 -24.03
N GLU A 83 11.51 -7.50 -23.93
CA GLU A 83 11.29 -6.03 -23.87
C GLU A 83 10.62 -5.52 -22.58
N LEU A 84 10.20 -6.40 -21.64
CA LEU A 84 9.73 -5.97 -20.33
C LEU A 84 10.92 -5.72 -19.39
N GLU A 85 10.97 -4.53 -18.78
CA GLU A 85 11.86 -4.22 -17.67
C GLU A 85 11.07 -4.10 -16.36
N ILE A 86 11.49 -4.83 -15.33
CA ILE A 86 10.90 -4.81 -14.00
C ILE A 86 11.95 -4.30 -13.02
N ALA A 87 11.76 -3.08 -12.52
CA ALA A 87 12.60 -2.50 -11.47
C ALA A 87 11.96 -2.72 -10.09
N ILE A 88 12.57 -3.57 -9.26
CA ILE A 88 12.14 -3.82 -7.89
C ILE A 88 12.82 -2.82 -6.96
N VAL A 89 12.03 -2.11 -6.14
CA VAL A 89 12.53 -1.23 -5.08
C VAL A 89 12.27 -1.87 -3.73
N GLN A 90 13.35 -2.25 -3.05
CA GLN A 90 13.31 -2.78 -1.70
C GLN A 90 13.66 -1.69 -0.70
N ALA A 91 12.79 -1.47 0.30
CA ALA A 91 13.13 -0.62 1.43
C ALA A 91 14.17 -1.29 2.35
N GLU A 92 15.23 -0.57 2.70
CA GLU A 92 16.36 -1.09 3.49
C GLU A 92 15.94 -1.67 4.85
N ARG A 93 14.96 -1.06 5.51
CA ARG A 93 14.50 -1.45 6.86
C ARG A 93 13.19 -2.24 6.83
N SER A 94 12.82 -2.80 5.67
CA SER A 94 11.59 -3.58 5.54
C SER A 94 11.69 -4.92 6.27
N ASP A 95 10.68 -5.22 7.08
CA ASP A 95 10.50 -6.50 7.76
C ASP A 95 9.66 -7.50 6.95
N ARG A 96 9.20 -7.12 5.75
CA ARG A 96 8.28 -7.92 4.93
C ARG A 96 8.94 -8.93 4.01
N TRP A 97 10.27 -8.88 3.89
CA TRP A 97 11.02 -9.74 2.98
C TRP A 97 11.72 -10.85 3.75
N VAL A 98 11.50 -12.10 3.34
CA VAL A 98 12.26 -13.23 3.85
C VAL A 98 13.66 -13.21 3.22
N PRO A 99 14.76 -13.52 3.96
CA PRO A 99 16.12 -13.45 3.43
C PRO A 99 16.33 -14.22 2.12
N ASP A 100 15.68 -15.37 1.96
CA ASP A 100 15.78 -16.20 0.76
C ASP A 100 15.22 -15.50 -0.49
N ASP A 101 14.09 -14.81 -0.35
CA ASP A 101 13.49 -14.02 -1.44
C ASP A 101 14.43 -12.89 -1.87
N VAL A 102 15.09 -12.23 -0.90
CA VAL A 102 16.06 -11.18 -1.19
C VAL A 102 17.27 -11.72 -1.94
N GLN A 103 17.77 -12.91 -1.57
CA GLN A 103 18.87 -13.54 -2.29
C GLN A 103 18.46 -13.96 -3.70
N ARG A 104 17.24 -14.49 -3.86
CA ARG A 104 16.70 -14.85 -5.18
C ARG A 104 16.58 -13.62 -6.09
N LEU A 105 16.08 -12.48 -5.58
CA LEU A 105 16.03 -11.22 -6.32
C LEU A 105 17.43 -10.71 -6.69
N LYS A 106 18.41 -10.76 -5.77
CA LYS A 106 19.80 -10.38 -6.05
C LYS A 106 20.42 -11.25 -7.14
N ALA A 107 20.14 -12.55 -7.14
CA ALA A 107 20.61 -13.46 -8.17
C ALA A 107 19.99 -13.13 -9.54
N LEU A 108 18.68 -12.84 -9.59
CA LEU A 108 17.99 -12.41 -10.81
C LEU A 108 18.56 -11.10 -11.36
N ALA A 109 18.78 -10.10 -10.50
CA ALA A 109 19.31 -8.80 -10.92
C ALA A 109 20.76 -8.85 -11.44
N ARG A 110 21.52 -9.90 -11.10
CA ARG A 110 22.91 -10.12 -11.56
C ARG A 110 22.99 -11.01 -12.80
N ARG A 111 21.89 -11.61 -13.22
CA ARG A 111 21.87 -12.54 -14.35
C ARG A 111 22.24 -11.80 -15.64
N GLU A 112 23.05 -12.45 -16.47
CA GLU A 112 23.37 -11.95 -17.80
C GLU A 112 22.11 -11.77 -18.65
N SER A 113 22.05 -10.65 -19.37
CA SER A 113 20.95 -10.36 -20.29
C SER A 113 20.88 -11.42 -21.38
N LYS A 114 19.69 -11.99 -21.58
CA LYS A 114 19.41 -12.90 -22.70
C LYS A 114 18.54 -12.17 -23.73
N PRO A 115 18.76 -12.34 -25.05
CA PRO A 115 18.03 -11.61 -26.08
C PRO A 115 16.50 -11.84 -26.07
N ASP A 116 16.05 -12.96 -25.52
CA ASP A 116 14.66 -13.43 -25.51
C ASP A 116 13.94 -13.23 -24.17
N VAL A 117 14.62 -12.69 -23.16
CA VAL A 117 14.07 -12.52 -21.81
C VAL A 117 14.24 -11.06 -21.38
N GLY A 118 13.18 -10.48 -20.81
CA GLY A 118 13.22 -9.15 -20.23
C GLY A 118 14.16 -9.05 -19.03
N LYS A 119 14.25 -7.85 -18.47
CA LYS A 119 15.24 -7.50 -17.44
C LYS A 119 14.56 -7.32 -16.09
N VAL A 120 15.23 -7.77 -15.03
CA VAL A 120 14.88 -7.44 -13.64
C VAL A 120 16.04 -6.68 -13.02
N SER A 121 15.77 -5.57 -12.36
CA SER A 121 16.73 -4.87 -11.49
C SER A 121 16.24 -4.85 -10.06
N LEU A 122 17.18 -4.75 -9.12
CA LEU A 122 16.91 -4.59 -7.71
C LEU A 122 17.61 -3.34 -7.19
N HIS A 123 16.84 -2.44 -6.60
CA HIS A 123 17.30 -1.22 -5.96
C HIS A 123 16.97 -1.28 -4.47
N VAL A 124 17.97 -1.03 -3.61
CA VAL A 124 17.73 -0.88 -2.18
C VAL A 124 17.61 0.62 -1.89
N LEU A 125 16.47 1.05 -1.35
CA LEU A 125 16.22 2.43 -0.96
C LEU A 125 16.69 2.64 0.49
N PRO A 126 17.79 3.37 0.72
CA PRO A 126 18.33 3.56 2.06
C PRO A 126 17.39 4.36 2.95
N ASN A 127 17.48 4.11 4.26
CA ASN A 127 16.74 4.82 5.30
C ASN A 127 15.21 4.78 5.13
N SER A 128 14.67 3.73 4.52
CA SER A 128 13.23 3.59 4.27
C SER A 128 12.65 2.31 4.88
N GLY A 129 11.41 2.41 5.35
CA GLY A 129 10.58 1.30 5.85
C GLY A 129 9.40 1.05 4.92
N HIS A 130 8.20 0.82 5.47
CA HIS A 130 7.02 0.45 4.67
C HIS A 130 6.57 1.58 3.72
N TRP A 131 6.74 2.84 4.11
CA TRP A 131 6.22 3.99 3.39
C TRP A 131 7.34 4.67 2.60
N VAL A 132 7.89 3.98 1.61
CA VAL A 132 9.07 4.44 0.83
C VAL A 132 8.97 5.86 0.28
N HIS A 133 7.77 6.28 -0.13
CA HIS A 133 7.52 7.62 -0.67
C HIS A 133 7.49 8.71 0.42
N VAL A 134 7.25 8.35 1.68
CA VAL A 134 7.34 9.26 2.83
C VAL A 134 8.75 9.25 3.40
N ASP A 135 9.34 8.05 3.55
CA ASP A 135 10.60 7.87 4.25
C ASP A 135 11.81 8.41 3.47
N ASN A 136 11.83 8.22 2.14
CA ASN A 136 12.90 8.73 1.28
C ASN A 136 12.38 9.09 -0.13
N PRO A 137 11.55 10.14 -0.26
CA PRO A 137 10.97 10.56 -1.54
C PRO A 137 12.02 10.89 -2.60
N LYS A 138 13.12 11.54 -2.19
CA LYS A 138 14.18 11.96 -3.12
C LYS A 138 14.92 10.76 -3.70
N GLY A 139 15.36 9.82 -2.85
CA GLY A 139 16.03 8.60 -3.31
C GLY A 139 15.11 7.73 -4.17
N LEU A 140 13.81 7.68 -3.85
CA LEU A 140 12.83 6.97 -4.67
C LEU A 140 12.73 7.58 -6.08
N LEU A 141 12.67 8.92 -6.18
CA LEU A 141 12.67 9.61 -7.47
C LEU A 141 13.95 9.36 -8.27
N GLU A 142 15.11 9.39 -7.62
CA GLU A 142 16.41 9.10 -8.28
C GLU A 142 16.43 7.70 -8.89
N ILE A 143 15.79 6.71 -8.26
CA ILE A 143 15.64 5.35 -8.80
C ILE A 143 14.64 5.30 -9.96
N MET A 144 13.51 6.01 -9.86
CA MET A 144 12.40 5.89 -10.82
C MET A 144 12.59 6.72 -12.10
N VAL A 145 13.17 7.92 -12.00
CA VAL A 145 13.29 8.87 -13.13
C VAL A 145 13.91 8.25 -14.38
N PRO A 146 15.01 7.47 -14.31
CA PRO A 146 15.58 6.85 -15.50
C PRO A 146 14.60 5.99 -16.29
N ASN A 147 13.69 5.28 -15.62
CA ASN A 147 12.69 4.39 -16.25
C ASN A 147 11.58 5.16 -16.96
N PHE A 148 11.28 6.39 -16.52
CA PHE A 148 10.31 7.24 -17.21
C PHE A 148 10.91 7.94 -18.42
N LEU A 149 12.20 8.30 -18.37
CA LEU A 149 12.88 8.98 -19.47
C LEU A 149 13.20 8.01 -20.63
N SER A 150 13.56 6.75 -20.32
CA SER A 150 13.78 5.72 -21.34
C SER A 150 12.49 5.38 -22.11
N ALA A 151 11.34 5.43 -21.46
CA ALA A 151 10.04 5.18 -22.08
C ALA A 151 9.59 6.29 -23.06
N VAL A 152 10.16 7.50 -22.96
CA VAL A 152 9.83 8.64 -23.85
C VAL A 152 10.73 8.68 -25.10
N GLN A 153 11.85 7.96 -25.07
CA GLN A 153 12.86 7.95 -26.15
C GLN A 153 12.73 6.75 -27.09
N ASN A 154 11.81 5.82 -26.83
CA ASN A 154 11.51 4.64 -27.64
C ASN A 154 10.24 4.81 -28.49
#